data_AF-A0A6I2L5Z2-F1
#
_entry.id   AF-A0A6I2L5Z2-F1
#
_cell.length_a   1.000
_cell.length_b   1.000
_cell.length_c   1.000
_cell.angle_alpha   90.00
_cell.angle_beta   90.00
_cell.angle_gamma   90.00
#
_symmetry.space_group_name_H-M   'P 1'
#
loop_
_entity.id
_entity.type
_entity.pdbx_description
1 polymer ?
#
loop_
_entity_poly.entity_id
_entity_poly.type
_entity_poly.pdbx_seq_one_letter_code
_entity_poly.pdbx_strand_id
1 'polypeptide(L)'
;MSKIIEQSTIAAHNEPQLANLRADYQYLGEQLRRRGIDIDAIKAKAAAFAVALPSWGVGTGGTRFARFAGIGEPRNVFDKVQDCGVIHQLVGITPTVSPHLPWDKTTDYAELREYAGSFGLNFDCVNSNTFQDQKGQAHSYKFGSLTHADAATRQQAVEHNIECIEIGKALGAKALTVWVGDGSNFPGQQHFGRSFERYIESNRKIYAALPSDWQMFLEHKMFEPAFYSTVLQDWGSSYIAATALGEKAKCLVDLGHHAPNVNIEMIVTRLAATGKLAGFHFNDSKYGDDDLDSGSINPYQLFLIFNELVDAEARKLPNFKPEYMLDQSHNVTDPIESLMNSATEVQRAYVQALLIDRAALEGFQDGCDALQATRTLKQAYTTDVTPILALARAEAGAAVDPVGAYRASGYRARVGAERPAVASSGGGIV
;
A
#
# COMPACT_ATOMS: atom_id res chain seq x y z
N MET A 1 -5.57 18.71 16.71
CA MET A 1 -4.52 17.83 16.15
C MET A 1 -3.18 18.35 16.60
N SER A 2 -2.36 17.50 17.19
CA SER A 2 -0.96 17.76 17.50
C SER A 2 -0.17 17.88 16.19
N LYS A 3 0.69 18.90 16.09
CA LYS A 3 1.55 19.14 14.92
C LYS A 3 2.98 18.75 15.30
N ILE A 4 3.56 17.80 14.57
CA ILE A 4 4.89 17.22 14.89
C ILE A 4 6.01 18.13 14.39
N ILE A 5 5.80 18.72 13.20
CA ILE A 5 6.58 19.82 12.64
C ILE A 5 5.77 21.10 12.85
N GLU A 6 6.40 22.19 13.27
CA GLU A 6 5.67 23.44 13.47
C GLU A 6 5.09 23.95 12.14
N GLN A 7 3.84 24.43 12.16
CA GLN A 7 3.19 24.94 10.96
C GLN A 7 3.93 26.17 10.38
N SER A 8 4.58 26.95 11.24
CA SER A 8 5.47 28.06 10.87
C SER A 8 6.64 27.59 10.00
N THR A 9 7.24 26.43 10.31
CA THR A 9 8.32 25.83 9.51
C THR A 9 7.83 25.44 8.13
N ILE A 10 6.67 24.81 8.02
CA ILE A 10 6.06 24.44 6.72
C ILE A 10 5.72 25.69 5.91
N ALA A 11 5.09 26.68 6.55
CA ALA A 11 4.74 27.94 5.90
C ALA A 11 5.98 28.69 5.38
N ALA A 12 7.04 28.79 6.21
CA ALA A 12 8.30 29.42 5.80
C ALA A 12 9.00 28.67 4.66
N HIS A 13 8.89 27.35 4.61
CA HIS A 13 9.40 26.55 3.50
C HIS A 13 8.58 26.72 2.21
N ASN A 14 7.25 26.83 2.33
CA ASN A 14 6.34 27.00 1.20
C ASN A 14 6.44 28.39 0.56
N GLU A 15 6.51 29.46 1.37
CA GLU A 15 6.43 30.85 0.94
C GLU A 15 7.31 31.20 -0.29
N PRO A 16 8.61 30.87 -0.34
CA PRO A 16 9.45 31.19 -1.50
C PRO A 16 9.06 30.45 -2.80
N GLN A 17 8.26 29.38 -2.70
CA GLN A 17 7.87 28.52 -3.82
C GLN A 17 6.48 28.88 -4.37
N LEU A 18 5.62 29.52 -3.58
CA LEU A 18 4.21 29.72 -3.90
C LEU A 18 3.97 30.55 -5.16
N ALA A 19 4.81 31.58 -5.41
CA ALA A 19 4.65 32.43 -6.58
C ALA A 19 4.86 31.65 -7.89
N ASN A 20 5.95 30.86 -7.96
CA ASN A 20 6.25 30.02 -9.12
C ASN A 20 5.22 28.90 -9.28
N LEU A 21 4.87 28.23 -8.18
CA LEU A 21 3.85 27.18 -8.18
C LEU A 21 2.51 27.67 -8.75
N ARG A 22 2.06 28.87 -8.36
CA ARG A 22 0.81 29.46 -8.88
C ARG A 22 0.93 29.77 -10.37
N ALA A 23 2.08 30.25 -10.84
CA ALA A 23 2.31 30.49 -12.26
C ALA A 23 2.30 29.18 -13.07
N ASP A 24 2.97 28.14 -12.57
CA ASP A 24 3.01 26.82 -13.21
C ASP A 24 1.61 26.17 -13.24
N TYR A 25 0.83 26.31 -12.16
CA TYR A 25 -0.55 25.84 -12.09
C TYR A 25 -1.44 26.57 -13.11
N GLN A 26 -1.33 27.90 -13.20
CA GLN A 26 -2.08 28.68 -14.19
C GLN A 26 -1.72 28.27 -15.62
N TYR A 27 -0.43 28.13 -15.92
CA TYR A 27 0.04 27.70 -17.23
C TYR A 27 -0.48 26.30 -17.59
N LEU A 28 -0.37 25.33 -16.68
CA LEU A 28 -0.94 23.99 -16.87
C LEU A 28 -2.46 24.05 -17.06
N GLY A 29 -3.15 24.91 -16.31
CA GLY A 29 -4.58 25.14 -16.44
C GLY A 29 -4.98 25.63 -17.83
N GLU A 30 -4.18 26.49 -18.46
CA GLU A 30 -4.40 26.88 -19.85
C GLU A 30 -4.19 25.74 -20.85
N GLN A 31 -3.16 24.90 -20.63
CA GLN A 31 -2.92 23.70 -21.46
C GLN A 31 -4.09 22.72 -21.37
N LEU A 32 -4.57 22.44 -20.16
CA LEU A 32 -5.67 21.51 -19.90
C LEU A 32 -7.01 22.06 -20.42
N ARG A 33 -7.26 23.36 -20.29
CA ARG A 33 -8.47 23.99 -20.84
C ARG A 33 -8.56 23.85 -22.36
N ARG A 34 -7.43 23.95 -23.09
CA ARG A 34 -7.38 23.68 -24.54
C ARG A 34 -7.71 22.24 -24.91
N ARG A 35 -7.60 21.31 -23.96
CA ARG A 35 -8.01 19.91 -24.07
C ARG A 35 -9.41 19.64 -23.49
N GLY A 36 -10.15 20.68 -23.09
CA GLY A 36 -11.48 20.55 -22.48
C GLY A 36 -11.47 20.04 -21.03
N ILE A 37 -10.33 20.11 -20.33
CA ILE A 37 -10.18 19.62 -18.95
C ILE A 37 -10.14 20.82 -17.99
N ASP A 38 -10.98 20.78 -16.96
CA ASP A 38 -10.96 21.74 -15.86
C ASP A 38 -9.93 21.34 -14.79
N ILE A 39 -8.87 22.14 -14.66
CA ILE A 39 -7.78 21.87 -13.72
C ILE A 39 -8.24 21.90 -12.26
N ASP A 40 -9.22 22.74 -11.90
CA ASP A 40 -9.68 22.86 -10.52
C ASP A 40 -10.48 21.61 -10.09
N ALA A 41 -11.25 21.03 -11.02
CA ALA A 41 -11.90 19.74 -10.81
C ALA A 41 -10.89 18.59 -10.61
N ILE A 42 -9.78 18.60 -11.36
CA ILE A 42 -8.70 17.61 -11.20
C ILE A 42 -7.98 17.81 -9.86
N LYS A 43 -7.69 19.06 -9.47
CA LYS A 43 -7.09 19.38 -8.16
C LYS A 43 -7.97 18.93 -7.01
N ALA A 44 -9.30 19.12 -7.11
CA ALA A 44 -10.24 18.65 -6.10
C ALA A 44 -10.19 17.11 -5.93
N LYS A 45 -10.11 16.35 -7.04
CA LYS A 45 -9.89 14.91 -6.99
C LYS A 45 -8.54 14.53 -6.40
N ALA A 46 -7.47 15.25 -6.74
CA ALA A 46 -6.15 15.04 -6.15
C ALA A 46 -6.18 15.25 -4.62
N ALA A 47 -6.85 16.30 -4.14
CA ALA A 47 -6.99 16.60 -2.72
C ALA A 47 -7.84 15.56 -1.94
N ALA A 48 -8.74 14.85 -2.63
CA ALA A 48 -9.57 13.80 -2.04
C ALA A 48 -8.91 12.40 -2.08
N PHE A 49 -7.80 12.25 -2.79
CA PHE A 49 -7.07 10.99 -2.89
C PHE A 49 -6.45 10.61 -1.53
N ALA A 50 -6.46 9.33 -1.20
CA ALA A 50 -5.83 8.79 0.00
C ALA A 50 -5.12 7.47 -0.29
N VAL A 51 -4.00 7.23 0.40
CA VAL A 51 -3.27 5.95 0.41
C VAL A 51 -2.74 5.67 1.82
N ALA A 52 -2.94 4.45 2.32
CA ALA A 52 -2.52 4.04 3.65
C ALA A 52 -1.01 3.83 3.74
N LEU A 53 -0.43 4.12 4.90
CA LEU A 53 0.98 3.88 5.20
C LEU A 53 1.20 2.54 5.90
N PRO A 54 2.19 1.74 5.51
CA PRO A 54 2.56 0.53 6.22
C PRO A 54 3.34 0.90 7.49
N SER A 55 2.90 0.43 8.65
CA SER A 55 3.63 0.64 9.91
C SER A 55 5.04 0.04 9.88
N TRP A 56 5.26 -1.01 9.08
CA TRP A 56 6.57 -1.64 8.91
C TRP A 56 7.49 -0.83 8.01
N GLY A 57 6.94 -0.02 7.09
CA GLY A 57 7.72 0.77 6.14
C GLY A 57 8.36 2.02 6.73
N VAL A 58 8.00 2.47 7.93
CA VAL A 58 8.61 3.68 8.55
C VAL A 58 9.92 3.41 9.31
N GLY A 59 10.25 2.14 9.57
CA GLY A 59 11.58 1.73 10.03
C GLY A 59 12.46 1.34 8.85
N THR A 60 13.79 1.40 9.00
CA THR A 60 14.68 0.93 7.93
C THR A 60 14.46 -0.56 7.69
N GLY A 61 14.27 -0.91 6.42
CA GLY A 61 14.08 -2.27 5.95
C GLY A 61 15.38 -3.08 5.99
N GLY A 62 15.32 -4.28 5.44
CA GLY A 62 16.48 -5.15 5.31
C GLY A 62 16.27 -6.26 4.32
N THR A 63 17.31 -7.05 4.12
CA THR A 63 17.24 -8.27 3.32
C THR A 63 17.59 -9.47 4.18
N ARG A 64 17.51 -10.68 3.61
CA ARG A 64 18.06 -11.88 4.25
C ARG A 64 19.55 -11.76 4.62
N PHE A 65 20.31 -10.87 3.98
CA PHE A 65 21.74 -10.72 4.23
C PHE A 65 22.05 -9.77 5.39
N ALA A 66 21.42 -8.59 5.41
CA ALA A 66 21.73 -7.55 6.39
C ALA A 66 20.59 -6.53 6.51
N ARG A 67 20.62 -5.82 7.63
CA ARG A 67 19.82 -4.63 7.93
C ARG A 67 20.73 -3.51 8.41
N PHE A 68 20.65 -2.36 7.74
CA PHE A 68 21.50 -1.19 8.00
C PHE A 68 20.69 -0.05 8.61
N ALA A 69 20.36 -0.20 9.90
CA ALA A 69 19.54 0.77 10.63
C ALA A 69 20.03 2.21 10.49
N GLY A 70 19.09 3.14 10.25
CA GLY A 70 19.36 4.56 10.22
C GLY A 70 19.38 5.20 11.61
N ILE A 71 19.41 6.53 11.62
CA ILE A 71 19.32 7.32 12.84
C ILE A 71 17.86 7.41 13.30
N GLY A 72 17.61 7.27 14.60
CA GLY A 72 16.27 7.51 15.17
C GLY A 72 15.21 6.48 14.74
N GLU A 73 15.61 5.21 14.59
CA GLU A 73 14.70 4.10 14.29
C GLU A 73 13.50 4.06 15.26
N PRO A 74 12.27 3.84 14.76
CA PRO A 74 11.10 3.70 15.62
C PRO A 74 11.18 2.39 16.42
N ARG A 75 10.96 2.46 17.73
CA ARG A 75 11.15 1.32 18.65
C ARG A 75 9.90 0.46 18.83
N ASN A 76 8.73 1.07 18.63
CA ASN A 76 7.42 0.47 18.86
C ASN A 76 6.37 1.14 17.96
N VAL A 77 5.14 0.66 18.03
CA VAL A 77 4.02 1.16 17.23
C VAL A 77 3.72 2.65 17.45
N PHE A 78 3.96 3.22 18.64
CA PHE A 78 3.75 4.64 18.89
C PHE A 78 4.79 5.50 18.16
N ASP A 79 6.08 5.15 18.22
CA ASP A 79 7.10 5.84 17.42
C ASP A 79 6.78 5.75 15.91
N LYS A 80 6.32 4.57 15.44
CA LYS A 80 5.91 4.36 14.04
C LYS A 80 4.73 5.25 13.64
N VAL A 81 3.70 5.36 14.49
CA VAL A 81 2.54 6.23 14.27
C VAL A 81 2.94 7.71 14.27
N GLN A 82 3.86 8.12 15.14
CA GLN A 82 4.42 9.46 15.12
C GLN A 82 5.13 9.75 13.78
N ASP A 83 5.96 8.82 13.29
CA ASP A 83 6.65 8.97 12.01
C ASP A 83 5.66 8.99 10.83
N CYS A 84 4.60 8.18 10.86
CA CYS A 84 3.48 8.27 9.92
C CYS A 84 2.78 9.64 9.98
N GLY A 85 2.67 10.23 11.18
CA GLY A 85 2.06 11.54 11.38
C GLY A 85 2.86 12.65 10.68
N VAL A 86 4.18 12.53 10.61
CA VAL A 86 5.04 13.46 9.85
C VAL A 86 4.75 13.35 8.36
N ILE A 87 4.67 12.12 7.83
CA ILE A 87 4.35 11.87 6.42
C ILE A 87 2.99 12.48 6.07
N HIS A 88 1.95 12.18 6.88
CA HIS A 88 0.62 12.73 6.67
C HIS A 88 0.58 14.25 6.77
N GLN A 89 1.30 14.84 7.75
CA GLN A 89 1.36 16.28 7.90
C GLN A 89 1.98 16.99 6.68
N LEU A 90 3.01 16.40 6.06
CA LEU A 90 3.74 17.01 4.97
C LEU A 90 3.16 16.72 3.58
N VAL A 91 2.51 15.57 3.39
CA VAL A 91 1.94 15.17 2.08
C VAL A 91 0.42 15.35 2.04
N GLY A 92 -0.28 15.22 3.17
CA GLY A 92 -1.73 15.47 3.29
C GLY A 92 -2.66 14.36 2.79
N ILE A 93 -2.13 13.29 2.17
CA ILE A 93 -2.93 12.23 1.51
C ILE A 93 -2.76 10.84 2.13
N THR A 94 -2.12 10.74 3.29
CA THR A 94 -1.90 9.45 3.98
C THR A 94 -2.62 9.37 5.34
N PRO A 95 -3.97 9.48 5.37
CA PRO A 95 -4.72 9.62 6.63
C PRO A 95 -4.86 8.31 7.42
N THR A 96 -4.40 7.17 6.89
CA THR A 96 -4.53 5.86 7.54
C THR A 96 -3.20 5.13 7.61
N VAL A 97 -3.06 4.29 8.64
CA VAL A 97 -1.91 3.40 8.85
C VAL A 97 -2.38 1.95 8.85
N SER A 98 -1.69 1.08 8.14
CA SER A 98 -1.89 -0.37 8.12
C SER A 98 -0.96 -1.04 9.16
N PRO A 99 -1.48 -1.53 10.30
CA PRO A 99 -0.66 -2.20 11.29
C PRO A 99 -0.45 -3.68 10.94
N HIS A 100 0.63 -4.26 11.47
CA HIS A 100 0.99 -5.66 11.29
C HIS A 100 1.16 -6.36 12.64
N LEU A 101 0.42 -7.45 12.84
CA LEU A 101 0.35 -8.13 14.13
C LEU A 101 1.10 -9.47 14.10
N PRO A 102 2.00 -9.73 15.07
CA PRO A 102 2.15 -9.02 16.34
C PRO A 102 3.26 -7.96 16.39
N TRP A 103 3.86 -7.54 15.27
CA TRP A 103 4.93 -6.52 15.28
C TRP A 103 4.49 -5.21 15.94
N ASP A 104 3.22 -4.85 15.79
CA ASP A 104 2.60 -3.65 16.37
C ASP A 104 1.69 -3.95 17.56
N LYS A 105 1.85 -5.12 18.17
CA LYS A 105 1.08 -5.49 19.36
C LYS A 105 1.42 -4.53 20.51
N THR A 106 0.39 -3.99 21.15
CA THR A 106 0.50 -3.14 22.33
C THR A 106 -0.50 -3.61 23.40
N THR A 107 -0.38 -3.10 24.62
CA THR A 107 -1.28 -3.42 25.73
C THR A 107 -2.57 -2.61 25.73
N ASP A 108 -2.58 -1.43 25.08
CA ASP A 108 -3.74 -0.55 25.02
C ASP A 108 -3.96 -0.02 23.59
N TYR A 109 -4.97 -0.58 22.91
CA TYR A 109 -5.35 -0.17 21.56
C TYR A 109 -6.25 1.08 21.54
N ALA A 110 -6.90 1.42 22.66
CA ALA A 110 -7.67 2.66 22.77
C ALA A 110 -6.70 3.84 22.85
N GLU A 111 -5.64 3.72 23.66
CA GLU A 111 -4.55 4.69 23.70
C GLU A 111 -3.89 4.85 22.33
N LEU A 112 -3.55 3.74 21.66
CA LEU A 112 -2.95 3.79 20.32
C LEU A 112 -3.85 4.51 19.30
N ARG A 113 -5.16 4.27 19.35
CA ARG A 113 -6.14 4.94 18.51
C ARG A 113 -6.25 6.44 18.80
N GLU A 114 -6.30 6.83 20.07
CA GLU A 114 -6.30 8.24 20.46
C GLU A 114 -5.01 8.95 20.05
N TYR A 115 -3.87 8.28 20.24
CA TYR A 115 -2.56 8.79 19.85
C TYR A 115 -2.46 9.03 18.34
N ALA A 116 -2.88 8.06 17.52
CA ALA A 116 -2.98 8.23 16.06
C ALA A 116 -3.94 9.37 15.68
N GLY A 117 -5.12 9.42 16.29
CA GLY A 117 -6.11 10.47 16.07
C GLY A 117 -5.59 11.87 16.41
N SER A 118 -4.65 11.98 17.36
CA SER A 118 -4.00 13.25 17.69
C SER A 118 -3.23 13.84 16.50
N PHE A 119 -2.72 13.01 15.58
CA PHE A 119 -2.03 13.42 14.35
C PHE A 119 -2.94 13.46 13.12
N GLY A 120 -4.25 13.24 13.29
CA GLY A 120 -5.19 13.11 12.17
C GLY A 120 -5.12 11.76 11.45
N LEU A 121 -4.49 10.76 12.06
CA LEU A 121 -4.40 9.41 11.51
C LEU A 121 -5.52 8.49 12.04
N ASN A 122 -5.94 7.55 11.21
CA ASN A 122 -6.75 6.40 11.58
C ASN A 122 -6.05 5.10 11.19
N PHE A 123 -6.70 3.96 11.41
CA PHE A 123 -6.18 2.65 11.01
C PHE A 123 -6.97 2.07 9.83
N ASP A 124 -6.24 1.49 8.88
CA ASP A 124 -6.77 0.84 7.68
C ASP A 124 -7.03 -0.66 7.93
N CYS A 125 -6.68 -1.55 6.99
CA CYS A 125 -6.66 -2.99 7.20
C CYS A 125 -5.59 -3.43 8.23
N VAL A 126 -5.92 -4.41 9.06
CA VAL A 126 -4.93 -5.11 9.90
C VAL A 126 -4.28 -6.26 9.12
N ASN A 127 -3.00 -6.52 9.36
CA ASN A 127 -2.23 -7.58 8.68
C ASN A 127 -1.82 -8.67 9.67
N SER A 128 -2.12 -9.94 9.35
CA SER A 128 -1.75 -11.08 10.20
C SER A 128 -0.35 -11.62 9.87
N ASN A 129 0.50 -11.84 10.87
CA ASN A 129 1.76 -12.57 10.69
C ASN A 129 1.64 -14.04 11.11
N THR A 130 1.58 -14.95 10.13
CA THR A 130 1.79 -16.39 10.35
C THR A 130 2.88 -16.97 9.46
N PHE A 131 3.82 -16.11 9.03
CA PHE A 131 5.00 -16.48 8.25
C PHE A 131 6.30 -16.43 9.08
N GLN A 132 6.20 -16.01 10.34
CA GLN A 132 7.29 -15.94 11.31
C GLN A 132 6.84 -16.51 12.67
N ASP A 133 7.71 -17.30 13.30
CA ASP A 133 7.48 -17.78 14.67
C ASP A 133 7.66 -16.67 15.70
N GLN A 134 6.72 -16.61 16.65
CA GLN A 134 6.74 -15.66 17.75
C GLN A 134 7.36 -16.29 19.01
N LYS A 135 7.95 -15.46 19.88
CA LYS A 135 8.54 -15.93 21.13
C LYS A 135 7.47 -16.61 21.99
N GLY A 136 7.70 -17.88 22.35
CA GLY A 136 6.79 -18.66 23.19
C GLY A 136 5.60 -19.28 22.44
N GLN A 137 5.58 -19.21 21.11
CA GLN A 137 4.58 -19.87 20.27
C GLN A 137 4.66 -21.40 20.41
N ALA A 138 3.51 -22.07 20.50
CA ALA A 138 3.46 -23.52 20.74
C ALA A 138 3.81 -24.35 19.49
N HIS A 139 3.30 -23.94 18.33
CA HIS A 139 3.50 -24.63 17.05
C HIS A 139 4.24 -23.74 16.06
N SER A 140 5.39 -24.17 15.55
CA SER A 140 6.13 -23.43 14.51
C SER A 140 5.36 -23.40 13.17
N TYR A 141 5.52 -22.31 12.42
CA TYR A 141 5.00 -22.13 11.05
C TYR A 141 6.00 -22.52 9.95
N LYS A 142 7.13 -23.16 10.31
CA LYS A 142 8.20 -23.54 9.37
C LYS A 142 7.73 -24.31 8.12
N PHE A 143 6.67 -25.12 8.22
CA PHE A 143 6.12 -25.92 7.11
C PHE A 143 4.74 -25.43 6.64
N GLY A 144 4.46 -24.15 6.87
CA GLY A 144 3.18 -23.52 6.64
C GLY A 144 2.42 -23.25 7.95
N SER A 145 1.42 -22.40 7.83
CA SER A 145 0.51 -21.95 8.88
C SER A 145 -0.91 -22.45 8.60
N LEU A 146 -1.72 -21.70 7.85
CA LEU A 146 -3.11 -22.00 7.53
C LEU A 146 -3.26 -23.28 6.67
N THR A 147 -2.19 -23.75 6.04
CA THR A 147 -2.19 -24.94 5.16
C THR A 147 -1.43 -26.12 5.77
N HIS A 148 -0.87 -25.94 6.97
CA HIS A 148 -0.02 -26.91 7.65
C HIS A 148 -0.72 -28.27 7.81
N ALA A 149 0.04 -29.37 7.79
CA ALA A 149 -0.52 -30.72 7.90
C ALA A 149 -1.09 -31.03 9.29
N ASP A 150 -0.38 -30.60 10.33
CA ASP A 150 -0.89 -30.68 11.70
C ASP A 150 -2.07 -29.71 11.90
N ALA A 151 -3.14 -30.24 12.48
CA ALA A 151 -4.37 -29.49 12.72
C ALA A 151 -4.21 -28.46 13.84
N ALA A 152 -3.37 -28.73 14.84
CA ALA A 152 -3.14 -27.79 15.94
C ALA A 152 -2.38 -26.54 15.44
N THR A 153 -1.36 -26.69 14.57
CA THR A 153 -0.73 -25.54 13.89
C THR A 153 -1.73 -24.70 13.11
N ARG A 154 -2.64 -25.33 12.33
CA ARG A 154 -3.67 -24.57 11.59
C ARG A 154 -4.62 -23.84 12.53
N GLN A 155 -5.02 -24.49 13.63
CA GLN A 155 -5.90 -23.89 14.62
C GLN A 155 -5.25 -22.67 15.30
N GLN A 156 -3.96 -22.76 15.65
CA GLN A 156 -3.18 -21.63 16.18
C GLN A 156 -3.13 -20.45 15.18
N ALA A 157 -2.90 -20.72 13.89
CA ALA A 157 -2.87 -19.68 12.85
C ALA A 157 -4.26 -19.01 12.66
N VAL A 158 -5.34 -19.79 12.74
CA VAL A 158 -6.73 -19.28 12.71
C VAL A 158 -7.00 -18.40 13.94
N GLU A 159 -6.61 -18.84 15.13
CA GLU A 159 -6.78 -18.07 16.37
C GLU A 159 -6.02 -16.74 16.33
N HIS A 160 -4.80 -16.73 15.80
CA HIS A 160 -4.04 -15.48 15.60
C HIS A 160 -4.77 -14.50 14.66
N ASN A 161 -5.35 -15.00 13.56
CA ASN A 161 -6.13 -14.16 12.66
C ASN A 161 -7.41 -13.61 13.32
N ILE A 162 -8.08 -14.40 14.15
CA ILE A 162 -9.22 -13.94 14.95
C ILE A 162 -8.79 -12.89 15.98
N GLU A 163 -7.62 -13.05 16.61
CA GLU A 163 -7.04 -12.02 17.48
C GLU A 163 -6.80 -10.72 16.70
N CYS A 164 -6.27 -10.80 15.47
CA CYS A 164 -6.08 -9.63 14.61
C CYS A 164 -7.41 -8.91 14.33
N ILE A 165 -8.51 -9.64 14.10
CA ILE A 165 -9.84 -9.06 13.94
C ILE A 165 -10.27 -8.32 15.21
N GLU A 166 -10.09 -8.91 16.40
CA GLU A 166 -10.45 -8.25 17.67
C GLU A 166 -9.63 -6.99 17.91
N ILE A 167 -8.32 -7.02 17.62
CA ILE A 167 -7.45 -5.84 17.71
C ILE A 167 -7.90 -4.77 16.71
N GLY A 168 -8.17 -5.15 15.46
CA GLY A 168 -8.63 -4.21 14.44
C GLY A 168 -9.98 -3.58 14.80
N LYS A 169 -10.90 -4.31 15.45
CA LYS A 169 -12.14 -3.71 15.99
C LYS A 169 -11.85 -2.59 16.99
N ALA A 170 -10.88 -2.80 17.89
CA ALA A 170 -10.48 -1.77 18.87
C ALA A 170 -9.87 -0.54 18.18
N LEU A 171 -9.07 -0.76 17.14
CA LEU A 171 -8.44 0.29 16.33
C LEU A 171 -9.41 1.01 15.37
N GLY A 172 -10.57 0.41 15.08
CA GLY A 172 -11.55 0.95 14.13
C GLY A 172 -11.36 0.49 12.68
N ALA A 173 -10.49 -0.50 12.45
CA ALA A 173 -10.30 -1.14 11.15
C ALA A 173 -11.58 -1.80 10.63
N LYS A 174 -11.62 -2.02 9.31
CA LYS A 174 -12.74 -2.68 8.60
C LYS A 174 -12.30 -3.81 7.68
N ALA A 175 -11.02 -4.19 7.72
CA ALA A 175 -10.51 -5.29 6.91
C ALA A 175 -9.37 -6.02 7.59
N LEU A 176 -9.22 -7.29 7.24
CA LEU A 176 -8.07 -8.15 7.55
C LEU A 176 -7.40 -8.56 6.24
N THR A 177 -6.10 -8.26 6.10
CA THR A 177 -5.25 -8.81 5.05
C THR A 177 -4.54 -10.06 5.54
N VAL A 178 -4.65 -11.12 4.73
CA VAL A 178 -4.04 -12.42 4.97
C VAL A 178 -3.08 -12.73 3.83
N TRP A 179 -1.81 -12.41 4.09
CA TRP A 179 -0.67 -12.97 3.37
C TRP A 179 -0.02 -14.07 4.20
N VAL A 180 0.35 -15.17 3.55
CA VAL A 180 1.07 -16.28 4.19
C VAL A 180 2.19 -16.77 3.30
N GLY A 181 3.31 -17.16 3.91
CA GLY A 181 4.43 -17.80 3.23
C GLY A 181 4.26 -19.30 2.95
N ASP A 182 3.01 -19.80 3.06
CA ASP A 182 2.68 -21.21 2.97
C ASP A 182 2.97 -21.77 1.58
N GLY A 183 3.84 -22.78 1.54
CA GLY A 183 4.25 -23.42 0.30
C GLY A 183 5.27 -24.51 0.53
N SER A 184 6.01 -24.85 -0.52
CA SER A 184 7.04 -25.87 -0.48
C SER A 184 8.29 -25.45 -1.25
N ASN A 185 9.43 -26.02 -0.84
CA ASN A 185 10.74 -25.77 -1.47
C ASN A 185 11.23 -26.94 -2.32
N PHE A 186 10.50 -28.07 -2.36
CA PHE A 186 10.90 -29.26 -3.11
C PHE A 186 9.69 -29.97 -3.74
N PRO A 187 9.84 -30.53 -4.97
CA PRO A 187 8.86 -31.44 -5.57
C PRO A 187 8.49 -32.59 -4.63
N GLY A 188 7.19 -32.83 -4.48
CA GLY A 188 6.65 -33.91 -3.63
C GLY A 188 6.55 -33.60 -2.14
N GLN A 189 7.07 -32.46 -1.66
CA GLN A 189 6.98 -32.07 -0.24
C GLN A 189 5.53 -31.82 0.21
N GLN A 190 4.72 -31.20 -0.65
CA GLN A 190 3.31 -30.95 -0.41
C GLN A 190 2.46 -31.51 -1.55
N HIS A 191 1.24 -31.92 -1.20
CA HIS A 191 0.22 -32.24 -2.20
C HIS A 191 -0.61 -30.98 -2.46
N PHE A 192 -0.44 -30.36 -3.62
CA PHE A 192 -1.01 -29.04 -3.94
C PHE A 192 -2.52 -28.93 -3.65
N GLY A 193 -3.32 -29.91 -4.11
CA GLY A 193 -4.77 -29.95 -3.85
C GLY A 193 -5.12 -29.92 -2.34
N ARG A 194 -4.57 -30.86 -1.56
CA ARG A 194 -4.78 -30.92 -0.10
C ARG A 194 -4.28 -29.68 0.64
N SER A 195 -3.18 -29.06 0.21
CA SER A 195 -2.70 -27.81 0.82
C SER A 195 -3.69 -26.68 0.58
N PHE A 196 -4.25 -26.58 -0.64
CA PHE A 196 -5.27 -25.59 -0.96
C PHE A 196 -6.61 -25.86 -0.24
N GLU A 197 -7.04 -27.12 -0.14
CA GLU A 197 -8.23 -27.50 0.65
C GLU A 197 -8.10 -27.03 2.11
N ARG A 198 -6.95 -27.27 2.74
CA ARG A 198 -6.67 -26.78 4.10
C ARG A 198 -6.65 -25.26 4.19
N TYR A 199 -6.10 -24.58 3.19
CA TYR A 199 -6.14 -23.11 3.11
C TYR A 199 -7.58 -22.63 3.17
N ILE A 200 -8.48 -23.19 2.35
CA ILE A 200 -9.90 -22.82 2.32
C ILE A 200 -10.58 -23.16 3.66
N GLU A 201 -10.33 -24.33 4.24
CA GLU A 201 -10.90 -24.73 5.53
C GLU A 201 -10.51 -23.78 6.67
N SER A 202 -9.23 -23.43 6.76
CA SER A 202 -8.72 -22.50 7.78
C SER A 202 -9.29 -21.10 7.58
N ASN A 203 -9.25 -20.58 6.35
CA ASN A 203 -9.80 -19.26 6.05
C ASN A 203 -11.32 -19.19 6.21
N ARG A 204 -12.06 -20.29 6.04
CA ARG A 204 -13.51 -20.33 6.33
C ARG A 204 -13.80 -20.07 7.81
N LYS A 205 -12.95 -20.57 8.71
CA LYS A 205 -13.07 -20.29 10.15
C LYS A 205 -12.82 -18.81 10.46
N ILE A 206 -11.79 -18.22 9.85
CA ILE A 206 -11.48 -16.78 9.98
C ILE A 206 -12.63 -15.94 9.42
N TYR A 207 -13.11 -16.29 8.22
CA TYR A 207 -14.23 -15.63 7.55
C TYR A 207 -15.50 -15.62 8.39
N ALA A 208 -15.78 -16.71 9.11
CA ALA A 208 -16.93 -16.81 10.01
C ALA A 208 -16.83 -15.86 11.22
N ALA A 209 -15.63 -15.46 11.63
CA ALA A 209 -15.40 -14.52 12.72
C ALA A 209 -15.42 -13.05 12.28
N LEU A 210 -15.34 -12.76 10.97
CA LEU A 210 -15.40 -11.40 10.44
C LEU A 210 -16.75 -10.74 10.79
N PRO A 211 -16.75 -9.48 11.27
CA PRO A 211 -17.95 -8.66 11.31
C PRO A 211 -18.68 -8.57 9.97
N SER A 212 -19.94 -8.14 10.00
CA SER A 212 -20.77 -8.01 8.79
C SER A 212 -20.30 -6.90 7.86
N ASP A 213 -19.71 -5.85 8.42
CA ASP A 213 -19.19 -4.67 7.70
C ASP A 213 -17.68 -4.77 7.43
N TRP A 214 -17.09 -5.95 7.61
CA TRP A 214 -15.67 -6.20 7.37
C TRP A 214 -15.41 -6.90 6.04
N GLN A 215 -14.19 -6.72 5.53
CA GLN A 215 -13.67 -7.47 4.40
C GLN A 215 -12.45 -8.31 4.79
N MET A 216 -12.17 -9.33 3.98
CA MET A 216 -10.98 -10.16 4.08
C MET A 216 -10.24 -10.13 2.75
N PHE A 217 -8.98 -9.74 2.80
CA PHE A 217 -8.13 -9.52 1.66
C PHE A 217 -7.13 -10.67 1.56
N LEU A 218 -7.21 -11.43 0.47
CA LEU A 218 -6.32 -12.55 0.20
C LEU A 218 -5.24 -12.08 -0.78
N GLU A 219 -4.02 -12.01 -0.29
CA GLU A 219 -2.87 -11.51 -1.04
C GLU A 219 -2.09 -12.67 -1.65
N HIS A 220 -2.06 -12.74 -2.98
CA HIS A 220 -1.28 -13.76 -3.69
C HIS A 220 0.17 -13.35 -3.83
N LYS A 221 1.06 -14.35 -3.91
CA LYS A 221 2.49 -14.14 -4.18
C LYS A 221 3.11 -15.33 -4.89
N MET A 222 3.79 -15.08 -6.01
CA MET A 222 4.38 -16.13 -6.84
C MET A 222 5.34 -17.05 -6.07
N PHE A 223 6.27 -16.47 -5.32
CA PHE A 223 7.31 -17.17 -4.56
C PHE A 223 7.81 -16.30 -3.41
N GLU A 224 8.68 -16.86 -2.58
CA GLU A 224 9.25 -16.24 -1.36
C GLU A 224 8.24 -16.07 -0.23
N PRO A 225 8.41 -16.79 0.90
CA PRO A 225 9.56 -17.64 1.28
C PRO A 225 9.55 -19.05 0.67
N ALA A 226 8.49 -19.46 -0.03
CA ALA A 226 8.44 -20.75 -0.71
C ALA A 226 9.06 -20.66 -2.11
N PHE A 227 10.01 -21.55 -2.43
CA PHE A 227 10.83 -21.45 -3.65
C PHE A 227 10.55 -22.53 -4.70
N TYR A 228 9.55 -23.39 -4.49
CA TYR A 228 9.08 -24.35 -5.51
C TYR A 228 7.59 -24.19 -5.79
N SER A 229 6.74 -24.10 -4.76
CA SER A 229 5.31 -23.84 -4.92
C SER A 229 4.78 -22.99 -3.77
N THR A 230 3.95 -21.97 -4.03
CA THR A 230 3.18 -21.24 -3.01
C THR A 230 1.71 -21.64 -3.10
N VAL A 231 0.99 -21.71 -1.97
CA VAL A 231 -0.43 -22.16 -2.00
C VAL A 231 -1.34 -21.12 -2.66
N LEU A 232 -1.08 -19.83 -2.44
CA LEU A 232 -1.77 -18.73 -3.09
C LEU A 232 -0.83 -18.02 -4.07
N GLN A 233 -0.37 -18.74 -5.10
CA GLN A 233 0.73 -18.29 -5.96
C GLN A 233 0.38 -17.16 -6.94
N ASP A 234 -0.89 -17.02 -7.32
CA ASP A 234 -1.32 -16.04 -8.32
C ASP A 234 -2.76 -15.56 -8.08
N TRP A 235 -3.17 -14.57 -8.88
CA TRP A 235 -4.51 -14.00 -8.85
C TRP A 235 -5.61 -15.01 -9.15
N GLY A 236 -5.32 -16.09 -9.88
CA GLY A 236 -6.26 -17.17 -10.18
C GLY A 236 -6.57 -18.01 -8.94
N SER A 237 -5.53 -18.42 -8.20
CA SER A 237 -5.69 -19.07 -6.89
C SER A 237 -6.38 -18.16 -5.88
N SER A 238 -6.01 -16.87 -5.84
CA SER A 238 -6.68 -15.87 -4.99
C SER A 238 -8.16 -15.71 -5.34
N TYR A 239 -8.50 -15.64 -6.63
CA TYR A 239 -9.88 -15.55 -7.09
C TYR A 239 -10.71 -16.79 -6.72
N ILE A 240 -10.16 -18.00 -6.91
CA ILE A 240 -10.82 -19.25 -6.51
C ILE A 240 -11.08 -19.25 -5.00
N ALA A 241 -10.08 -18.87 -4.19
CA ALA A 241 -10.22 -18.83 -2.74
C ALA A 241 -11.25 -17.79 -2.27
N ALA A 242 -11.16 -16.56 -2.79
CA ALA A 242 -12.10 -15.48 -2.47
C ALA A 242 -13.55 -15.85 -2.86
N THR A 243 -13.73 -16.54 -3.99
CA THR A 243 -15.04 -17.02 -4.43
C THR A 243 -15.56 -18.16 -3.54
N ALA A 244 -14.70 -19.09 -3.12
CA ALA A 244 -15.08 -20.20 -2.26
C ALA A 244 -15.42 -19.79 -0.81
N LEU A 245 -14.92 -18.64 -0.34
CA LEU A 245 -15.19 -18.13 1.01
C LEU A 245 -16.48 -17.30 1.09
N GLY A 246 -16.71 -16.40 0.13
CA GLY A 246 -17.94 -15.60 0.04
C GLY A 246 -17.71 -14.14 -0.32
N GLU A 247 -18.74 -13.31 -0.19
CA GLU A 247 -18.75 -11.92 -0.65
C GLU A 247 -17.76 -11.01 0.09
N LYS A 248 -17.52 -11.25 1.39
CA LYS A 248 -16.56 -10.45 2.18
C LYS A 248 -15.10 -10.72 1.80
N ALA A 249 -14.82 -11.83 1.10
CA ALA A 249 -13.48 -12.22 0.70
C ALA A 249 -13.17 -11.71 -0.70
N LYS A 250 -12.05 -11.01 -0.83
CA LYS A 250 -11.58 -10.36 -2.05
C LYS A 250 -10.07 -10.55 -2.20
N CYS A 251 -9.55 -10.28 -3.39
CA CYS A 251 -8.16 -10.41 -3.78
C CYS A 251 -7.44 -9.07 -3.62
N LEU A 252 -6.32 -9.06 -2.91
CA LEU A 252 -5.42 -7.92 -2.81
C LEU A 252 -4.26 -8.10 -3.78
N VAL A 253 -3.95 -7.05 -4.53
CA VAL A 253 -2.93 -7.06 -5.58
C VAL A 253 -1.72 -6.28 -5.11
N ASP A 254 -0.65 -6.98 -4.80
CA ASP A 254 0.68 -6.39 -4.62
C ASP A 254 1.41 -6.36 -5.97
N LEU A 255 2.05 -5.23 -6.30
CA LEU A 255 2.67 -5.06 -7.62
C LEU A 255 3.92 -5.96 -7.82
N GLY A 256 4.72 -6.20 -6.78
CA GLY A 256 5.94 -7.02 -6.80
C GLY A 256 5.68 -8.54 -6.84
N HIS A 257 4.44 -8.97 -6.60
CA HIS A 257 4.09 -10.38 -6.37
C HIS A 257 3.84 -11.24 -7.62
N HIS A 258 4.15 -10.72 -8.81
CA HIS A 258 3.82 -11.36 -10.08
C HIS A 258 5.03 -11.99 -10.77
N ALA A 259 4.77 -12.95 -11.66
CA ALA A 259 5.81 -13.51 -12.52
C ALA A 259 6.37 -12.44 -13.49
N PRO A 260 7.60 -12.62 -13.99
CA PRO A 260 8.19 -11.68 -14.95
C PRO A 260 7.30 -11.47 -16.17
N ASN A 261 7.14 -10.21 -16.57
CA ASN A 261 6.37 -9.75 -17.74
C ASN A 261 4.85 -9.96 -17.65
N VAL A 262 4.29 -10.28 -16.48
CA VAL A 262 2.84 -10.32 -16.28
C VAL A 262 2.25 -8.93 -16.53
N ASN A 263 1.16 -8.88 -17.30
CA ASN A 263 0.36 -7.68 -17.44
C ASN A 263 -0.54 -7.52 -16.19
N ILE A 264 -0.10 -6.71 -15.23
CA ILE A 264 -0.76 -6.54 -13.92
C ILE A 264 -2.04 -5.75 -14.08
N GLU A 265 -2.05 -4.70 -14.90
CA GLU A 265 -3.22 -3.87 -15.17
C GLU A 265 -4.39 -4.69 -15.75
N MET A 266 -4.12 -5.74 -16.54
CA MET A 266 -5.15 -6.68 -16.97
C MET A 266 -5.73 -7.49 -15.80
N ILE A 267 -4.90 -7.96 -14.86
CA ILE A 267 -5.38 -8.66 -13.64
C ILE A 267 -6.33 -7.75 -12.86
N VAL A 268 -5.97 -6.47 -12.71
CA VAL A 268 -6.81 -5.46 -12.04
C VAL A 268 -8.20 -5.39 -12.68
N THR A 269 -8.28 -5.29 -14.01
CA THR A 269 -9.59 -5.25 -14.70
C THR A 269 -10.42 -6.51 -14.47
N ARG A 270 -9.80 -7.70 -14.44
CA ARG A 270 -10.49 -8.98 -14.25
C ARG A 270 -11.06 -9.10 -12.85
N LEU A 271 -10.27 -8.72 -11.84
CA LEU A 271 -10.71 -8.72 -10.45
C LEU A 271 -11.79 -7.65 -10.20
N ALA A 272 -11.65 -6.46 -10.78
CA ALA A 272 -12.67 -5.41 -10.69
C ALA A 272 -14.00 -5.84 -11.32
N ALA A 273 -13.96 -6.40 -12.54
CA ALA A 273 -15.16 -6.85 -13.26
C ALA A 273 -15.91 -7.99 -12.56
N THR A 274 -15.22 -8.80 -11.75
CA THR A 274 -15.82 -9.89 -10.98
C THR A 274 -16.20 -9.48 -9.55
N GLY A 275 -16.01 -8.21 -9.18
CA GLY A 275 -16.27 -7.70 -7.82
C GLY A 275 -15.30 -8.24 -6.76
N LYS A 276 -14.19 -8.85 -7.18
CA LYS A 276 -13.19 -9.48 -6.31
C LYS A 276 -11.92 -8.65 -6.11
N LEU A 277 -11.81 -7.45 -6.67
CA LEU A 277 -10.73 -6.53 -6.33
C LEU A 277 -10.96 -5.91 -4.94
N ALA A 278 -10.07 -6.22 -3.99
CA ALA A 278 -10.03 -5.61 -2.66
C ALA A 278 -9.36 -4.24 -2.69
N GLY A 279 -8.20 -4.17 -3.31
CA GLY A 279 -7.28 -3.06 -3.16
C GLY A 279 -5.87 -3.44 -3.59
N PHE A 280 -4.92 -2.58 -3.22
CA PHE A 280 -3.55 -2.63 -3.70
C PHE A 280 -2.53 -2.49 -2.58
N HIS A 281 -1.47 -3.29 -2.67
CA HIS A 281 -0.19 -2.96 -2.08
C HIS A 281 0.71 -2.37 -3.16
N PHE A 282 1.02 -1.09 -3.01
CA PHE A 282 1.81 -0.33 -3.96
C PHE A 282 3.28 -0.32 -3.56
N ASN A 283 4.11 -0.76 -4.51
CA ASN A 283 5.56 -0.70 -4.54
C ASN A 283 6.02 -0.59 -6.00
N ASP A 284 7.33 -0.65 -6.23
CA ASP A 284 7.90 -0.91 -7.54
C ASP A 284 8.96 -2.00 -7.45
N SER A 285 9.28 -2.58 -8.61
CA SER A 285 10.23 -3.68 -8.69
C SER A 285 10.85 -3.82 -10.07
N LYS A 286 11.95 -4.57 -10.11
CA LYS A 286 12.66 -4.91 -11.34
C LYS A 286 12.88 -6.41 -11.50
N TYR A 287 13.10 -7.14 -10.41
CA TYR A 287 13.51 -8.55 -10.46
C TYR A 287 12.48 -9.49 -9.83
N GLY A 288 12.06 -9.22 -8.61
CA GLY A 288 11.03 -9.98 -7.92
C GLY A 288 10.24 -9.05 -7.02
N ASP A 289 9.98 -9.49 -5.80
CA ASP A 289 9.38 -8.65 -4.78
C ASP A 289 10.46 -7.76 -4.13
N ASP A 290 10.84 -6.70 -4.85
CA ASP A 290 11.95 -5.84 -4.47
C ASP A 290 11.54 -4.74 -3.45
N ASP A 291 10.23 -4.54 -3.24
CA ASP A 291 9.64 -3.60 -2.28
C ASP A 291 10.13 -2.14 -2.39
N LEU A 292 10.37 -1.64 -3.62
CA LEU A 292 10.95 -0.32 -3.85
C LEU A 292 9.91 0.81 -3.81
N ASP A 293 10.41 2.05 -3.76
CA ASP A 293 9.64 3.29 -3.90
C ASP A 293 8.69 3.22 -5.12
N SER A 294 7.39 3.48 -4.91
CA SER A 294 6.36 3.34 -5.94
C SER A 294 6.64 4.28 -7.12
N GLY A 295 6.64 3.74 -8.34
CA GLY A 295 6.91 4.51 -9.56
C GLY A 295 8.38 4.86 -9.80
N SER A 296 9.32 4.36 -8.97
CA SER A 296 10.75 4.63 -9.12
C SER A 296 11.42 3.87 -10.28
N ILE A 297 10.82 2.77 -10.74
CA ILE A 297 11.36 1.91 -11.81
C ILE A 297 10.43 1.93 -13.03
N ASN A 298 9.14 1.64 -12.84
CA ASN A 298 8.14 1.51 -13.89
C ASN A 298 6.96 2.49 -13.71
N PRO A 299 7.19 3.81 -13.70
CA PRO A 299 6.12 4.81 -13.48
C PRO A 299 4.98 4.71 -14.51
N TYR A 300 5.26 4.23 -15.73
CA TYR A 300 4.23 4.03 -16.73
C TYR A 300 3.31 2.84 -16.40
N GLN A 301 3.81 1.76 -15.78
CA GLN A 301 2.95 0.65 -15.34
C GLN A 301 2.01 1.10 -14.22
N LEU A 302 2.51 1.89 -13.25
CA LEU A 302 1.68 2.47 -12.20
C LEU A 302 0.56 3.35 -12.80
N PHE A 303 0.88 4.18 -13.80
CA PHE A 303 -0.11 4.92 -14.57
C PHE A 303 -1.13 4.00 -15.29
N LEU A 304 -0.69 2.91 -15.92
CA LEU A 304 -1.59 1.97 -16.62
C LEU A 304 -2.53 1.24 -15.65
N ILE A 305 -2.07 0.94 -14.42
CA ILE A 305 -2.95 0.42 -13.37
C ILE A 305 -4.03 1.45 -13.02
N PHE A 306 -3.64 2.71 -12.77
CA PHE A 306 -4.62 3.77 -12.50
C PHE A 306 -5.53 4.10 -13.69
N ASN A 307 -5.08 3.89 -14.93
CA ASN A 307 -5.93 3.98 -16.11
C ASN A 307 -7.16 3.06 -15.97
N GLU A 308 -6.94 1.80 -15.57
CA GLU A 308 -8.02 0.83 -15.37
C GLU A 308 -8.90 1.17 -14.16
N LEU A 309 -8.33 1.71 -13.09
CA LEU A 309 -9.07 2.10 -11.89
C LEU A 309 -10.00 3.29 -12.14
N VAL A 310 -9.49 4.32 -12.82
CA VAL A 310 -10.29 5.49 -13.22
C VAL A 310 -11.36 5.10 -14.23
N ASP A 311 -11.05 4.17 -15.15
CA ASP A 311 -12.04 3.64 -16.09
C ASP A 311 -13.18 2.88 -15.37
N ALA A 312 -12.84 2.01 -14.43
CA ALA A 312 -13.81 1.29 -13.61
C ALA A 312 -14.70 2.23 -12.78
N GLU A 313 -14.13 3.31 -12.22
CA GLU A 313 -14.88 4.38 -11.54
C GLU A 313 -15.83 5.09 -12.52
N ALA A 314 -15.35 5.47 -13.71
CA ALA A 314 -16.15 6.16 -14.73
C ALA A 314 -17.32 5.31 -15.23
N ARG A 315 -17.10 3.99 -15.40
CA ARG A 315 -18.14 3.01 -15.75
C ARG A 315 -19.05 2.64 -14.58
N LYS A 316 -18.80 3.17 -13.37
CA LYS A 316 -19.58 2.91 -12.15
C LYS A 316 -19.73 1.42 -11.87
N LEU A 317 -18.64 0.67 -11.95
CA LEU A 317 -18.67 -0.77 -11.67
C LEU A 317 -19.27 -1.01 -10.26
N PRO A 318 -20.22 -1.97 -10.11
CA PRO A 318 -20.85 -2.24 -8.83
C PRO A 318 -19.83 -2.61 -7.74
N ASN A 319 -19.99 -2.04 -6.54
CA ASN A 319 -19.11 -2.31 -5.39
C ASN A 319 -17.62 -2.03 -5.65
N PHE A 320 -17.31 -1.17 -6.62
CA PHE A 320 -15.94 -0.75 -6.94
C PHE A 320 -15.48 0.33 -5.97
N LYS A 321 -14.78 -0.12 -4.93
CA LYS A 321 -14.12 0.73 -3.93
C LYS A 321 -12.84 0.03 -3.49
N PRO A 322 -11.79 0.04 -4.33
CA PRO A 322 -10.51 -0.55 -3.94
C PRO A 322 -9.88 0.27 -2.82
N GLU A 323 -9.28 -0.42 -1.85
CA GLU A 323 -8.42 0.22 -0.85
C GLU A 323 -7.01 0.43 -1.45
N TYR A 324 -6.34 1.53 -1.08
CA TYR A 324 -4.98 1.85 -1.55
C TYR A 324 -4.02 1.87 -0.38
N MET A 325 -3.02 1.00 -0.39
CA MET A 325 -1.99 0.91 0.65
C MET A 325 -0.60 0.87 0.01
N LEU A 326 0.40 1.47 0.64
CA LEU A 326 1.79 1.21 0.30
C LEU A 326 2.25 -0.07 1.03
N ASP A 327 3.09 -0.88 0.39
CA ASP A 327 3.81 -2.00 1.03
C ASP A 327 5.24 -2.02 0.50
N GLN A 328 6.20 -1.55 1.30
CA GLN A 328 7.53 -1.18 0.82
C GLN A 328 8.59 -1.36 1.91
N SER A 329 9.84 -1.57 1.50
CA SER A 329 10.99 -1.79 2.38
C SER A 329 12.15 -0.84 2.04
N HIS A 330 12.31 0.20 2.86
CA HIS A 330 13.28 1.27 2.63
C HIS A 330 14.65 0.90 3.20
N ASN A 331 15.48 0.26 2.38
CA ASN A 331 16.75 -0.34 2.80
C ASN A 331 17.93 0.64 2.81
N VAL A 332 17.90 1.68 1.96
CA VAL A 332 19.05 2.57 1.68
C VAL A 332 18.68 4.06 1.63
N THR A 333 17.51 4.41 2.16
CA THR A 333 16.97 5.78 2.22
C THR A 333 16.43 6.07 3.61
N ASP A 334 16.13 7.34 3.90
CA ASP A 334 15.27 7.67 5.05
C ASP A 334 13.85 7.17 4.74
N PRO A 335 13.28 6.24 5.54
CA PRO A 335 11.97 5.67 5.22
C PRO A 335 10.84 6.70 5.15
N ILE A 336 10.93 7.81 5.89
CA ILE A 336 9.94 8.89 5.86
C ILE A 336 10.00 9.62 4.51
N GLU A 337 11.18 9.89 3.98
CA GLU A 337 11.34 10.53 2.67
C GLU A 337 10.80 9.65 1.54
N SER A 338 11.14 8.36 1.55
CA SER A 338 10.68 7.41 0.54
C SER A 338 9.17 7.20 0.56
N LEU A 339 8.55 7.11 1.74
CA LEU A 339 7.09 7.01 1.84
C LEU A 339 6.37 8.27 1.37
N MET A 340 6.90 9.46 1.66
CA MET A 340 6.33 10.72 1.14
C MET A 340 6.38 10.78 -0.39
N ASN A 341 7.53 10.39 -0.98
CA ASN A 341 7.69 10.35 -2.43
C ASN A 341 6.78 9.29 -3.06
N SER A 342 6.74 8.07 -2.50
CA SER A 342 5.91 6.98 -3.00
C SER A 342 4.42 7.34 -2.98
N ALA A 343 3.92 7.91 -1.88
CA ALA A 343 2.54 8.40 -1.81
C ALA A 343 2.25 9.47 -2.87
N THR A 344 3.21 10.37 -3.12
CA THR A 344 3.10 11.41 -4.15
C THR A 344 3.07 10.81 -5.56
N GLU A 345 3.86 9.78 -5.85
CA GLU A 345 3.89 9.12 -7.17
C GLU A 345 2.64 8.27 -7.43
N VAL A 346 2.09 7.61 -6.41
CA VAL A 346 0.77 6.96 -6.51
C VAL A 346 -0.32 8.00 -6.83
N GLN A 347 -0.34 9.13 -6.12
CA GLN A 347 -1.27 10.24 -6.42
C GLN A 347 -1.03 10.81 -7.84
N ARG A 348 0.23 10.92 -8.28
CA ARG A 348 0.59 11.40 -9.62
C ARG A 348 -0.01 10.51 -10.70
N ALA A 349 0.16 9.20 -10.59
CA ALA A 349 -0.38 8.25 -11.55
C ALA A 349 -1.91 8.30 -11.59
N TYR A 350 -2.58 8.42 -10.44
CA TYR A 350 -4.02 8.67 -10.35
C TYR A 350 -4.43 9.95 -11.09
N VAL A 351 -3.77 11.08 -10.79
CA VAL A 351 -4.10 12.38 -11.38
C VAL A 351 -3.85 12.39 -12.89
N GLN A 352 -2.77 11.77 -13.37
CA GLN A 352 -2.52 11.60 -14.80
C GLN A 352 -3.61 10.76 -15.48
N ALA A 353 -4.06 9.67 -14.85
CA ALA A 353 -5.13 8.84 -15.39
C ALA A 353 -6.49 9.58 -15.51
N LEU A 354 -6.73 10.58 -14.67
CA LEU A 354 -7.89 11.48 -14.80
C LEU A 354 -7.83 12.39 -16.04
N LEU A 355 -6.65 12.60 -16.64
CA LEU A 355 -6.46 13.46 -17.81
C LEU A 355 -6.69 12.74 -19.15
N ILE A 356 -7.03 11.45 -19.12
CA ILE A 356 -7.28 10.64 -20.31
C ILE A 356 -8.61 11.07 -20.93
N ASP A 357 -8.60 11.42 -22.21
CA ASP A 357 -9.83 11.61 -22.99
C ASP A 357 -10.46 10.24 -23.27
N ARG A 358 -11.42 9.86 -22.43
CA ARG A 358 -12.09 8.54 -22.47
C ARG A 358 -12.88 8.35 -23.75
N ALA A 359 -13.58 9.38 -24.22
CA ALA A 359 -14.39 9.28 -25.43
C ALA A 359 -13.50 9.12 -26.68
N ALA A 360 -12.40 9.87 -26.76
CA ALA A 360 -11.44 9.69 -27.86
C ALA A 360 -10.77 8.32 -27.79
N LEU A 361 -10.36 7.86 -26.60
CA LEU A 361 -9.76 6.55 -26.41
C LEU A 361 -10.68 5.41 -26.89
N GLU A 362 -11.94 5.42 -26.46
CA GLU A 362 -12.95 4.44 -26.87
C GLU A 362 -13.15 4.45 -28.40
N GLY A 363 -13.27 5.64 -29.00
CA GLY A 363 -13.38 5.77 -30.46
C GLY A 363 -12.18 5.19 -31.21
N PHE A 364 -10.95 5.38 -30.72
CA PHE A 364 -9.76 4.78 -31.32
C PHE A 364 -9.66 3.27 -31.10
N GLN A 365 -10.13 2.76 -29.96
CA GLN A 365 -10.19 1.33 -29.67
C GLN A 365 -11.17 0.62 -30.60
N ASP A 366 -12.41 1.12 -30.71
CA ASP A 366 -13.45 0.56 -31.57
C ASP A 366 -13.11 0.68 -33.06
N GLY A 367 -12.37 1.74 -33.43
CA GLY A 367 -11.83 1.92 -34.78
C GLY A 367 -10.55 1.13 -35.08
N CYS A 368 -10.02 0.38 -34.11
CA CYS A 368 -8.74 -0.33 -34.18
C CYS A 368 -7.52 0.56 -34.52
N ASP A 369 -7.55 1.85 -34.18
CA ASP A 369 -6.42 2.76 -34.33
C ASP A 369 -5.50 2.67 -33.10
N ALA A 370 -4.68 1.62 -33.08
CA ALA A 370 -3.77 1.35 -31.98
C ALA A 370 -2.79 2.51 -31.72
N LEU A 371 -2.37 3.25 -32.76
CA LEU A 371 -1.42 4.34 -32.62
C LEU A 371 -2.06 5.55 -31.95
N GLN A 372 -3.28 5.91 -32.32
CA GLN A 372 -3.98 7.01 -31.67
C GLN A 372 -4.43 6.64 -30.26
N ALA A 373 -4.88 5.40 -30.02
CA ALA A 373 -5.21 4.91 -28.69
C ALA A 373 -4.02 5.05 -27.71
N THR A 374 -2.83 4.58 -28.08
CA THR A 374 -1.64 4.72 -27.23
C THR A 374 -1.22 6.19 -27.06
N ARG A 375 -1.35 7.01 -28.11
CA ARG A 375 -1.04 8.46 -28.02
C ARG A 375 -1.97 9.19 -27.05
N THR A 376 -3.25 8.81 -26.97
CA THR A 376 -4.20 9.36 -26.00
C THR A 376 -3.76 9.09 -24.56
N LEU A 377 -3.37 7.84 -24.26
CA LEU A 377 -2.81 7.49 -22.95
C LEU A 377 -1.49 8.25 -22.68
N LYS A 378 -0.60 8.30 -23.67
CA LYS A 378 0.69 8.99 -23.53
C LYS A 378 0.53 10.49 -23.30
N GLN A 379 -0.42 11.15 -23.94
CA GLN A 379 -0.67 12.57 -23.73
C GLN A 379 -1.04 12.88 -22.27
N ALA A 380 -1.85 12.02 -21.64
CA ALA A 380 -2.18 12.12 -20.23
C ALA A 380 -0.94 11.86 -19.36
N TYR A 381 -0.26 10.74 -19.57
CA TYR A 381 0.93 10.33 -18.80
C TYR A 381 2.10 11.34 -18.86
N THR A 382 2.39 11.93 -20.02
CA THR A 382 3.51 12.89 -20.14
C THR A 382 3.13 14.29 -19.70
N THR A 383 1.89 14.54 -19.28
CA THR A 383 1.53 15.81 -18.66
C THR A 383 2.18 15.88 -17.28
N ASP A 384 3.01 16.91 -17.05
CA ASP A 384 3.54 17.17 -15.71
C ASP A 384 2.43 17.73 -14.82
N VAL A 385 1.96 16.90 -13.89
CA VAL A 385 0.89 17.24 -12.95
C VAL A 385 1.42 17.78 -11.62
N THR A 386 2.74 17.96 -11.47
CA THR A 386 3.35 18.47 -10.23
C THR A 386 2.69 19.74 -9.70
N PRO A 387 2.33 20.75 -10.53
CA PRO A 387 1.64 21.94 -10.04
C PRO A 387 0.28 21.65 -9.40
N ILE A 388 -0.46 20.64 -9.89
CA ILE A 388 -1.75 20.23 -9.31
C ILE A 388 -1.52 19.64 -7.92
N LEU A 389 -0.59 18.69 -7.81
CA LEU A 389 -0.32 17.99 -6.55
C LEU A 389 0.20 18.95 -5.47
N ALA A 390 1.18 19.78 -5.83
CA ALA A 390 1.79 20.72 -4.91
C ALA A 390 0.82 21.82 -4.45
N LEU A 391 -0.03 22.34 -5.34
CA LEU A 391 -1.03 23.33 -4.95
C LEU A 391 -2.12 22.73 -4.06
N ALA A 392 -2.58 21.49 -4.35
CA ALA A 392 -3.51 20.77 -3.49
C ALA A 392 -2.95 20.59 -2.06
N ARG A 393 -1.67 20.21 -1.94
CA ARG A 393 -0.98 20.14 -0.64
C ARG A 393 -0.90 21.48 0.07
N ALA A 394 -0.46 22.53 -0.64
CA ALA A 394 -0.30 23.86 -0.06
C ALA A 394 -1.64 24.41 0.48
N GLU A 395 -2.73 24.23 -0.26
CA GLU A 395 -4.08 24.65 0.15
C GLU A 395 -4.61 23.86 1.37
N ALA A 396 -4.18 22.59 1.53
CA ALA A 396 -4.45 21.78 2.72
C ALA A 396 -3.51 22.11 3.91
N GLY A 397 -2.59 23.07 3.76
CA GLY A 397 -1.61 23.42 4.78
C GLY A 397 -0.43 22.44 4.90
N ALA A 398 -0.28 21.55 3.91
CA ALA A 398 0.85 20.63 3.78
C ALA A 398 1.99 21.28 2.97
N ALA A 399 3.09 20.55 2.75
CA ALA A 399 4.29 21.10 2.12
C ALA A 399 4.20 21.08 0.58
N VAL A 400 4.64 22.17 -0.05
CA VAL A 400 4.83 22.26 -1.51
C VAL A 400 5.86 21.21 -1.95
N ASP A 401 7.01 21.19 -1.27
CA ASP A 401 8.07 20.17 -1.37
C ASP A 401 8.16 19.40 -0.03
N PRO A 402 7.52 18.22 0.10
CA PRO A 402 7.52 17.46 1.35
C PRO A 402 8.90 17.06 1.85
N VAL A 403 9.79 16.60 0.96
CA VAL A 403 11.15 16.19 1.35
C VAL A 403 11.99 17.40 1.76
N GLY A 404 11.89 18.50 1.02
CA GLY A 404 12.54 19.77 1.38
C GLY A 404 12.10 20.27 2.77
N ALA A 405 10.79 20.29 3.03
CA ALA A 405 10.23 20.70 4.32
C ALA A 405 10.64 19.75 5.46
N TYR A 406 10.64 18.44 5.22
CA TYR A 406 11.10 17.44 6.17
C TYR A 406 12.56 17.68 6.58
N ARG A 407 13.46 17.83 5.59
CA ARG A 407 14.88 18.10 5.87
C ARG A 407 15.08 19.42 6.60
N ALA A 408 14.38 20.47 6.18
CA ALA A 408 14.45 21.78 6.82
C ALA A 408 13.96 21.76 8.28
N SER A 409 13.03 20.86 8.62
CA SER A 409 12.52 20.71 9.99
C SER A 409 13.53 20.10 10.97
N GLY A 410 14.56 19.41 10.47
CA GLY A 410 15.50 18.67 11.32
C GLY A 410 14.88 17.49 12.07
N TYR A 411 13.70 17.00 11.66
CA TYR A 411 12.96 15.94 12.34
C TYR A 411 13.83 14.71 12.63
N ARG A 412 14.52 14.19 11.61
CA ARG A 412 15.39 13.01 11.73
C ARG A 412 16.47 13.18 12.81
N ALA A 413 17.09 14.36 12.87
CA ALA A 413 18.10 14.66 13.87
C ALA A 413 17.50 14.73 15.29
N ARG A 414 16.30 15.31 15.43
CA ARG A 414 15.56 15.37 16.69
C ARG A 414 15.25 13.96 17.21
N VAL A 415 14.59 13.12 16.41
CA VAL A 415 14.26 11.75 16.85
C VAL A 415 15.50 10.89 17.03
N GLY A 416 16.60 11.19 16.32
CA GLY A 416 17.91 10.59 16.53
C GLY A 416 18.53 10.87 17.90
N ALA A 417 18.21 12.01 18.52
CA ALA A 417 18.64 12.35 19.87
C ALA A 417 17.72 11.74 20.95
N GLU A 418 16.45 11.50 20.62
CA GLU A 418 15.43 10.97 21.54
C GLU A 418 15.41 9.43 21.58
N ARG A 419 15.74 8.78 20.46
CA ARG A 419 15.65 7.32 20.28
C ARG A 419 17.07 6.73 20.27
N PRO A 420 17.36 5.70 21.10
CA PRO A 420 18.67 5.06 21.10
C PRO A 420 19.05 4.54 19.71
N ALA A 421 20.34 4.63 19.39
CA ALA A 421 20.86 4.08 18.14
C ALA A 421 20.62 2.56 18.08
N VAL A 422 20.16 2.11 16.92
CA VAL A 422 20.00 0.67 16.62
C VAL A 422 21.22 0.23 15.83
N ALA A 423 21.87 -0.85 16.28
CA ALA A 423 23.00 -1.41 15.57
C ALA A 423 22.54 -2.05 14.24
N SER A 424 23.36 -1.94 13.20
CA SER A 424 23.21 -2.78 12.01
C SER A 424 23.37 -4.25 12.39
N SER A 425 22.62 -5.13 11.74
CA SER A 425 22.60 -6.56 12.06
C SER A 425 22.61 -7.42 10.80
N GLY A 426 22.95 -8.69 10.95
CA GLY A 426 22.69 -9.70 9.91
C GLY A 426 21.19 -9.87 9.66
N GLY A 427 20.84 -10.37 8.48
CA GLY A 427 19.49 -10.87 8.19
C GLY A 427 19.32 -12.34 8.58
N GLY A 428 18.21 -12.94 8.16
CA GLY A 428 17.87 -14.34 8.49
C GLY A 428 18.54 -15.42 7.62
N ILE A 429 19.64 -15.13 6.93
CA ILE A 429 20.30 -16.11 6.05
C ILE A 429 21.02 -17.23 6.81
N VAL A 430 21.63 -16.94 7.97
CA VAL A 430 22.40 -17.88 8.80
C VAL A 430 22.16 -17.71 10.29
#